data_AF-A0AAW2ABL1-F1
#
_entry.id   AF-A0AAW2ABL1-F1
#
_cell.length_a   1.000
_cell.length_b   1.000
_cell.length_c   1.000
_cell.angle_alpha   90.00
_cell.angle_beta   90.00
_cell.angle_gamma   90.00
#
_symmetry.space_group_name_H-M   'P 1'
#
loop_
_entity.id
_entity.type
_entity.pdbx_description
1 polymer ?
#
loop_
_entity_poly.entity_id
_entity_poly.type
_entity_poly.pdbx_seq_one_letter_code
_entity_poly.pdbx_strand_id
1 'polypeptide(L)'
;MVVVRFMEYEATVHGIVGKVQDALGNYDPVILTDAQGNEIIDSEGTKGSLYWKQNARKIFAIAEHDFTEFQGSKRKRRYRIRRYKFVRTLHYDETSGLQDVYDKIEEVVLASQGLQQVISTIKELSELSSQMPAKTLTDVQTEKIKAAFTCIVCKENKNQPIFATCCRSLIGCKLCVDQWMATASQCLKCREEDLSNNVFVAAGLSEALLALSDIIKVE
;
A
#
# COMPACT_ATOMS: atom_id res chain seq x y z
N MET A 1 0.99 3.05 35.67
CA MET A 1 1.87 2.93 34.50
C MET A 1 3.27 2.67 35.01
N VAL A 2 3.97 1.64 34.52
CA VAL A 2 5.32 1.26 34.97
C VAL A 2 6.28 1.50 33.81
N VAL A 3 7.44 2.12 34.09
CA VAL A 3 8.48 2.37 33.09
C VAL A 3 9.62 1.39 33.32
N VAL A 4 9.89 0.56 32.32
CA VAL A 4 10.94 -0.47 32.36
C VAL A 4 12.13 -0.02 31.52
N ARG A 5 13.34 -0.13 32.08
CA ARG A 5 14.60 0.09 31.36
C ARG A 5 15.23 -1.26 31.03
N PHE A 6 15.65 -1.45 29.78
CA PHE A 6 16.23 -2.69 29.29
C PHE A 6 17.31 -2.41 28.24
N MET A 7 18.27 -3.33 28.13
CA MET A 7 19.32 -3.34 27.11
C MET A 7 18.87 -4.14 25.87
N GLU A 8 19.58 -4.01 24.75
CA GLU A 8 19.20 -4.67 23.49
C GLU A 8 19.13 -6.20 23.62
N TYR A 9 20.03 -6.81 24.39
CA TYR A 9 20.03 -8.26 24.63
C TYR A 9 18.88 -8.72 25.56
N GLU A 10 18.29 -7.80 26.33
CA GLU A 10 17.14 -8.06 27.22
C GLU A 10 15.81 -7.79 26.51
N ALA A 11 15.84 -7.29 25.27
CA ALA A 11 14.68 -6.92 24.48
C ALA A 11 13.96 -8.16 23.90
N THR A 12 13.67 -9.15 24.73
CA THR A 12 12.90 -10.35 24.43
C THR A 12 11.67 -10.37 25.32
N VAL A 13 10.63 -11.15 24.97
CA VAL A 13 9.43 -11.23 25.82
C VAL A 13 9.79 -11.65 27.24
N HIS A 14 10.66 -12.65 27.37
CA HIS A 14 11.12 -13.13 28.67
C HIS A 14 11.92 -12.07 29.44
N GLY A 15 12.82 -11.35 28.77
CA GLY A 15 13.61 -10.28 29.40
C GLY A 15 12.74 -9.14 29.89
N ILE A 16 11.72 -8.73 29.12
CA ILE A 16 10.79 -7.69 29.52
C ILE A 16 9.87 -8.15 30.66
N VAL A 17 9.40 -9.40 30.66
CA VAL A 17 8.64 -9.96 31.80
C VAL A 17 9.45 -9.85 33.08
N GLY A 18 10.72 -10.26 33.06
CA GLY A 18 11.59 -10.18 34.24
C GLY A 18 11.72 -8.73 34.75
N LYS A 19 11.94 -7.77 33.85
CA LYS A 19 12.01 -6.36 34.24
C LYS A 19 10.69 -5.80 34.78
N VAL A 20 9.55 -6.28 34.28
CA VAL A 20 8.23 -5.88 34.78
C VAL A 20 8.02 -6.45 36.19
N GLN A 21 8.40 -7.70 36.43
CA GLN A 21 8.34 -8.32 37.76
C GLN A 21 9.24 -7.59 38.76
N ASP A 22 10.49 -7.28 38.37
CA ASP A 22 11.42 -6.48 39.16
C ASP A 22 10.83 -5.11 39.52
N ALA A 23 10.20 -4.44 38.56
CA ALA A 23 9.62 -3.11 38.76
C ALA A 23 8.32 -3.13 39.60
N LEU A 24 7.56 -4.23 39.56
CA LEU A 24 6.37 -4.43 40.38
C LEU A 24 6.71 -4.97 41.79
N GLY A 25 7.93 -5.45 42.00
CA GLY A 25 8.32 -6.15 43.24
C GLY A 25 7.53 -7.45 43.46
N ASN A 26 6.94 -8.01 42.38
CA ASN A 26 6.14 -9.22 42.41
C ASN A 26 6.64 -10.17 41.31
N TYR A 27 7.01 -11.39 41.72
CA TYR A 27 7.54 -12.45 40.86
C TYR A 27 6.50 -13.49 40.47
N ASP A 28 5.22 -13.23 40.75
CA ASP A 28 4.12 -14.05 40.24
C ASP A 28 4.18 -14.14 38.70
N PRO A 29 3.74 -15.26 38.09
CA PRO A 29 3.74 -15.42 36.65
C PRO A 29 2.85 -14.37 35.95
N VAL A 30 3.45 -13.63 35.02
CA VAL A 30 2.81 -12.56 34.27
C VAL A 30 2.89 -12.85 32.77
N ILE A 31 1.78 -12.61 32.07
CA ILE A 31 1.65 -12.66 30.62
C ILE A 31 1.57 -11.24 30.09
N LEU A 32 2.40 -10.94 29.08
CA LEU A 32 2.35 -9.66 28.37
C LEU A 32 1.34 -9.73 27.24
N THR A 33 0.47 -8.73 27.14
CA THR A 33 -0.52 -8.63 26.06
C THR A 33 -0.45 -7.30 25.32
N ASP A 34 -0.80 -7.32 24.05
CA ASP A 34 -1.00 -6.12 23.24
C ASP A 34 -2.24 -5.31 23.68
N ALA A 35 -2.49 -4.18 23.01
CA ALA A 35 -3.65 -3.32 23.28
C ALA A 35 -5.01 -4.00 23.02
N GLN A 36 -5.03 -5.07 22.22
CA GLN A 36 -6.22 -5.86 21.92
C GLN A 36 -6.39 -7.04 22.90
N GLY A 37 -5.42 -7.22 23.81
CA GLY A 37 -5.41 -8.31 24.77
C GLY A 37 -4.99 -9.65 24.18
N ASN A 38 -4.22 -9.66 23.09
CA ASN A 38 -3.55 -10.86 22.59
C ASN A 38 -2.21 -11.02 23.28
N GLU A 39 -1.86 -12.26 23.64
CA GLU A 39 -0.54 -12.56 24.21
C GLU A 39 0.56 -12.23 23.20
N ILE A 40 1.62 -11.60 23.71
CA ILE A 40 2.82 -11.31 22.96
C ILE A 40 3.72 -12.53 23.08
N ILE A 41 3.80 -13.30 22.00
CA ILE A 41 4.61 -14.52 21.93
C ILE A 41 6.06 -14.16 21.61
N ASP A 42 7.01 -14.86 22.25
CA ASP A 42 8.43 -14.70 21.93
C ASP A 42 8.75 -15.28 20.54
N SER A 43 9.25 -14.44 19.64
CA SER A 43 9.54 -14.77 18.25
C SER A 43 10.59 -13.81 17.72
N GLU A 44 11.18 -14.06 16.55
CA GLU A 44 12.12 -13.09 15.94
C GLU A 44 11.49 -11.71 15.74
N GLY A 45 10.18 -11.63 15.47
CA GLY A 45 9.46 -10.36 15.29
C GLY A 45 9.15 -9.59 16.58
N THR A 46 9.33 -10.21 17.75
CA THR A 46 9.11 -9.60 19.07
C THR A 46 10.41 -9.39 19.85
N LYS A 47 11.55 -9.58 19.17
CA LYS A 47 12.90 -9.31 19.68
C LYS A 47 13.40 -7.92 19.26
N GLY A 48 14.30 -7.39 20.06
CA GLY A 48 15.00 -6.14 19.78
C GLY A 48 14.21 -4.91 20.20
N SER A 49 14.92 -3.82 20.50
CA SER A 49 14.30 -2.62 21.09
C SER A 49 13.34 -1.91 20.15
N LEU A 50 13.45 -2.13 18.84
CA LEU A 50 12.52 -1.59 17.83
C LEU A 50 11.08 -2.09 18.00
N TYR A 51 10.88 -3.29 18.53
CA TYR A 51 9.54 -3.79 18.84
C TYR A 51 8.97 -3.10 20.09
N TRP A 52 9.78 -3.02 21.15
CA TRP A 52 9.34 -2.57 22.47
C TRP A 52 9.27 -1.05 22.65
N LYS A 53 10.05 -0.27 21.89
CA LYS A 53 10.09 1.21 21.97
C LYS A 53 9.07 1.93 21.07
N GLN A 54 8.15 1.22 20.43
CA GLN A 54 7.18 1.88 19.56
C GLN A 54 6.23 2.75 20.39
N ASN A 55 6.38 4.07 20.27
CA ASN A 55 5.72 5.11 21.09
C ASN A 55 4.18 5.04 21.14
N ALA A 56 3.54 4.25 20.28
CA ALA A 56 2.08 4.09 20.23
C ALA A 56 1.56 2.78 20.86
N ARG A 57 2.42 1.85 21.28
CA ARG A 57 1.98 0.53 21.77
C ARG A 57 1.78 0.53 23.28
N LYS A 58 0.52 0.34 23.72
CA LYS A 58 0.20 -0.01 25.11
C LYS A 58 0.41 -1.51 25.28
N ILE A 59 1.25 -1.89 26.22
CA ILE A 59 1.49 -3.28 26.64
C ILE A 59 0.93 -3.45 28.04
N PHE A 60 0.20 -4.53 28.25
CA PHE A 60 -0.38 -4.85 29.54
C PHE A 60 0.30 -6.09 30.12
N ALA A 61 0.56 -6.05 31.41
CA ALA A 61 1.00 -7.18 32.20
C ALA A 61 -0.20 -7.73 32.96
N ILE A 62 -0.57 -8.98 32.69
CA ILE A 62 -1.73 -9.65 33.30
C ILE A 62 -1.21 -10.89 34.04
N ALA A 63 -1.71 -11.14 35.25
CA ALA A 63 -1.36 -12.36 35.96
C ALA A 63 -1.87 -13.60 35.19
N GLU A 64 -1.10 -14.69 35.18
CA GLU A 64 -1.42 -15.88 34.38
C GLU A 64 -2.80 -16.49 34.72
N HIS A 65 -3.19 -16.44 35.99
CA HIS A 65 -4.51 -16.91 36.43
C HIS A 65 -5.67 -16.08 35.86
N ASP A 66 -5.47 -14.78 35.68
CA ASP A 66 -6.46 -13.85 35.11
C ASP A 66 -6.50 -13.93 33.58
N PHE A 67 -5.43 -14.38 32.94
CA PHE A 67 -5.32 -14.43 31.48
C PHE A 67 -6.34 -15.38 30.84
N THR A 68 -6.61 -16.51 31.47
CA THR A 68 -7.59 -17.49 30.97
C THR A 68 -9.02 -16.92 31.01
N GLU A 69 -9.38 -16.20 32.09
CA GLU A 69 -10.66 -15.48 32.16
C GLU A 69 -10.70 -14.33 31.15
N PHE A 70 -9.57 -13.64 30.94
CA PHE A 70 -9.44 -12.54 30.00
C PHE A 70 -9.62 -12.97 28.53
N GLN A 71 -9.12 -14.15 28.13
CA GLN A 71 -9.37 -14.72 26.80
C GLN A 71 -10.83 -15.14 26.60
N GLY A 72 -11.44 -15.85 27.56
CA GLY A 72 -12.86 -16.24 27.51
C GLY A 72 -13.82 -15.04 27.50
N SER A 73 -13.36 -13.91 28.04
CA SER A 73 -14.08 -12.64 28.09
C SER A 73 -14.07 -11.86 26.77
N LYS A 74 -13.26 -12.19 25.76
CA LYS A 74 -13.27 -11.47 24.46
C LYS A 74 -14.65 -11.49 23.78
N ARG A 75 -15.46 -12.54 23.99
CA ARG A 75 -16.88 -12.59 23.56
C ARG A 75 -17.84 -11.79 24.47
N LYS A 76 -17.49 -11.56 25.74
CA LYS A 76 -18.34 -10.89 26.74
C LYS A 76 -17.88 -9.47 27.13
N ARG A 77 -16.76 -8.97 26.62
CA ARG A 77 -16.20 -7.65 26.98
C ARG A 77 -17.08 -6.47 26.50
N ARG A 78 -17.93 -6.67 25.48
CA ARG A 78 -19.03 -5.72 25.18
C ARG A 78 -20.10 -5.66 26.28
N TYR A 79 -20.23 -6.69 27.12
CA TYR A 79 -21.27 -6.80 28.16
C TYR A 79 -20.76 -6.50 29.59
N ARG A 80 -19.50 -6.81 29.93
CA ARG A 80 -18.97 -6.63 31.31
C ARG A 80 -18.32 -5.28 31.62
N ILE A 81 -17.91 -4.47 30.63
CA ILE A 81 -17.43 -3.09 30.90
C ILE A 81 -18.54 -2.24 31.57
N ARG A 82 -19.83 -2.58 31.35
CA ARG A 82 -20.96 -1.97 32.08
C ARG A 82 -21.15 -2.49 33.51
N ARG A 83 -20.66 -3.70 33.84
CA ARG A 83 -21.01 -4.40 35.09
C ARG A 83 -19.94 -4.26 36.18
N TYR A 84 -18.67 -4.09 35.80
CA TYR A 84 -17.60 -3.75 36.76
C TYR A 84 -17.61 -2.28 37.18
N LYS A 85 -18.22 -1.38 36.39
CA LYS A 85 -18.47 0.00 36.83
C LYS A 85 -19.54 0.01 37.94
N PHE A 86 -20.61 -0.79 37.85
CA PHE A 86 -21.74 -0.79 38.80
C PHE A 86 -21.41 -1.25 40.23
N VAL A 87 -20.43 -2.12 40.44
CA VAL A 87 -20.14 -2.66 41.79
C VAL A 87 -19.26 -1.71 42.63
N ARG A 88 -18.55 -0.76 42.00
CA ARG A 88 -17.70 0.23 42.70
C ARG A 88 -18.33 1.62 42.79
N THR A 89 -19.47 1.87 42.16
CA THR A 89 -20.24 3.13 42.24
C THR A 89 -21.12 3.19 43.50
N LEU A 90 -20.55 3.01 44.68
CA LEU A 90 -21.24 3.33 45.93
C LEU A 90 -20.61 4.49 46.70
N HIS A 91 -19.55 5.12 46.18
CA HIS A 91 -19.08 6.41 46.70
C HIS A 91 -19.10 7.45 45.58
N TYR A 92 -20.09 8.34 45.70
CA TYR A 92 -20.32 9.51 44.88
C TYR A 92 -19.15 10.49 45.07
N ASP A 93 -18.39 10.74 44.01
CA ASP A 93 -17.43 11.84 43.97
C ASP A 93 -17.59 12.58 42.63
N GLU A 94 -18.14 13.80 42.70
CA GLU A 94 -18.42 14.70 41.58
C GLU A 94 -17.17 15.07 40.76
N THR A 95 -15.97 14.78 41.28
CA THR A 95 -14.69 15.03 40.59
C THR A 95 -14.36 13.98 39.51
N SER A 96 -14.97 12.80 39.56
CA SER A 96 -14.64 11.66 38.68
C SER A 96 -15.06 11.88 37.22
N GLY A 97 -16.14 12.65 36.99
CA GLY A 97 -16.57 13.02 35.64
C GLY A 97 -15.64 14.02 34.94
N LEU A 98 -14.96 14.88 35.72
CA LEU A 98 -14.01 15.85 35.19
C LEU A 98 -12.70 15.14 34.79
N GLN A 99 -12.25 14.17 35.59
CA GLN A 99 -11.08 13.34 35.28
C GLN A 99 -11.30 12.50 34.02
N ASP A 100 -12.49 11.90 33.86
CA ASP A 100 -12.88 11.16 32.64
C ASP A 100 -12.82 12.05 31.37
N VAL A 101 -13.01 13.37 31.51
CA VAL A 101 -12.89 14.34 30.40
C VAL A 101 -11.43 14.69 30.12
N TYR A 102 -10.61 14.90 31.15
CA TYR A 102 -9.18 15.14 30.98
C TYR A 102 -8.46 13.95 30.33
N ASP A 103 -8.77 12.73 30.74
CA ASP A 103 -8.19 11.51 30.18
C ASP A 103 -8.53 11.36 28.68
N LYS A 104 -9.76 11.73 28.29
CA LYS A 104 -10.19 11.76 26.87
C LYS A 104 -9.49 12.85 26.07
N ILE A 105 -9.28 14.03 26.66
CA ILE A 105 -8.55 15.11 26.01
C ILE A 105 -7.10 14.69 25.78
N GLU A 106 -6.45 14.07 26.77
CA GLU A 106 -5.09 13.56 26.64
C GLU A 106 -4.98 12.47 25.56
N GLU A 107 -5.96 11.55 25.51
CA GLU A 107 -6.04 10.53 24.45
C GLU A 107 -6.14 11.15 23.05
N VAL A 108 -6.97 12.19 22.87
CA VAL A 108 -7.11 12.91 21.60
C VAL A 108 -5.84 13.70 21.26
N VAL A 109 -5.18 14.31 22.24
CA VAL A 109 -3.91 15.04 22.04
C VAL A 109 -2.82 14.08 21.57
N LEU A 110 -2.67 12.91 22.20
CA LEU A 110 -1.71 11.89 21.79
C LEU A 110 -2.02 11.35 20.38
N ALA A 111 -3.29 11.12 20.06
CA ALA A 111 -3.70 10.74 18.71
C ALA A 111 -3.40 11.84 17.66
N SER A 112 -3.58 13.11 18.04
CA SER A 112 -3.34 14.26 17.14
C SER A 112 -1.86 14.51 16.84
N GLN A 113 -0.96 14.18 17.79
CA GLN A 113 0.49 14.29 17.58
C GLN A 113 1.00 13.27 16.55
N GLY A 114 0.42 12.06 16.54
CA GLY A 114 0.68 11.05 15.51
C GLY A 114 0.21 11.50 14.11
N LEU A 115 -0.91 12.23 14.03
CA LEU A 115 -1.42 12.75 12.76
C LEU A 115 -0.47 13.75 12.09
N GLN A 116 0.25 14.58 12.85
CA GLN A 116 1.22 15.51 12.26
C GLN A 116 2.38 14.78 11.58
N GLN A 117 2.88 13.70 12.17
CA GLN A 117 3.91 12.84 11.57
C GLN A 117 3.37 12.06 10.35
N VAL A 118 2.11 11.65 10.39
CA VAL A 118 1.45 11.03 9.23
C VAL A 118 1.28 12.04 8.08
N ILE A 119 0.92 13.28 8.38
CA ILE A 119 0.81 14.35 7.38
C ILE A 119 2.19 14.69 6.79
N SER A 120 3.26 14.73 7.59
CA SER A 120 4.61 14.98 7.08
C SER A 120 5.10 13.84 6.20
N THR A 121 4.93 12.58 6.62
CA THR A 121 5.30 11.41 5.80
C THR A 121 4.48 11.32 4.53
N ILE A 122 3.18 11.64 4.55
CA ILE A 122 2.37 11.73 3.32
C ILE A 122 2.88 12.83 2.39
N LYS A 123 3.26 13.99 2.93
CA LYS A 123 3.85 15.08 2.13
C LYS A 123 5.19 14.66 1.52
N GLU A 124 6.08 14.05 2.30
CA GLU A 124 7.36 13.53 1.83
C GLU A 124 7.17 12.44 0.77
N LEU A 125 6.24 11.50 0.95
CA LEU A 125 5.91 10.49 -0.05
C LEU A 125 5.29 11.08 -1.31
N SER A 126 4.44 12.10 -1.17
CA SER A 126 3.86 12.85 -2.30
C SER A 126 4.94 13.62 -3.07
N GLU A 127 5.92 14.18 -2.37
CA GLU A 127 7.03 14.93 -2.94
C GLU A 127 8.04 13.98 -3.61
N LEU A 128 8.36 12.84 -2.98
CA LEU A 128 9.13 11.75 -3.58
C LEU A 128 8.43 11.14 -4.81
N SER A 129 7.10 10.96 -4.76
CA SER A 129 6.31 10.52 -5.90
C SER A 129 6.28 11.54 -7.03
N SER A 130 6.36 12.84 -6.72
CA SER A 130 6.45 13.92 -7.71
C SER A 130 7.87 14.06 -8.27
N GLN A 131 8.89 13.70 -7.49
CA GLN A 131 10.30 13.69 -7.86
C GLN A 131 10.73 12.39 -8.57
N MET A 132 9.95 11.31 -8.47
CA MET A 132 10.06 10.19 -9.39
C MET A 132 9.45 10.66 -10.71
N PRO A 133 10.25 11.03 -11.74
CA PRO A 133 9.67 11.24 -13.05
C PRO A 133 8.98 9.93 -13.42
N ALA A 134 7.68 9.98 -13.69
CA ALA A 134 7.02 8.95 -14.50
C ALA A 134 7.99 8.72 -15.66
N LYS A 135 8.57 7.52 -15.75
CA LYS A 135 9.75 7.23 -16.59
C LYS A 135 9.47 7.74 -18.00
N THR A 136 9.85 8.98 -18.27
CA THR A 136 9.41 9.70 -19.45
C THR A 136 10.21 9.12 -20.57
N LEU A 137 9.52 8.64 -21.61
CA LEU A 137 10.20 8.17 -22.79
C LEU A 137 11.07 9.32 -23.29
N THR A 138 12.35 9.05 -23.51
CA THR A 138 13.24 10.03 -24.14
C THR A 138 12.67 10.42 -25.51
N ASP A 139 12.96 11.63 -25.99
CA ASP A 139 12.47 12.08 -27.30
C ASP A 139 12.79 11.07 -28.42
N VAL A 140 13.97 10.46 -28.36
CA VAL A 140 14.40 9.39 -29.30
C VAL A 140 13.51 8.15 -29.22
N GLN A 141 13.07 7.75 -28.03
CA GLN A 141 12.16 6.61 -27.85
C GLN A 141 10.75 6.96 -28.33
N THR A 142 10.27 8.17 -28.01
CA THR A 142 8.97 8.68 -28.45
C THR A 142 8.89 8.73 -29.98
N GLU A 143 9.92 9.26 -30.65
CA GLU A 143 10.00 9.29 -32.12
C GLU A 143 10.01 7.89 -32.74
N LYS A 144 10.75 6.93 -32.14
CA LYS A 144 10.74 5.54 -32.61
C LYS A 144 9.37 4.88 -32.49
N ILE A 145 8.66 5.14 -31.40
CA ILE A 145 7.31 4.61 -31.16
C ILE A 145 6.32 5.25 -32.14
N LYS A 146 6.37 6.58 -32.32
CA LYS A 146 5.57 7.30 -33.31
C LYS A 146 5.79 6.77 -34.72
N ALA A 147 7.05 6.61 -35.13
CA ALA A 147 7.39 6.06 -36.45
C ALA A 147 6.87 4.63 -36.67
N ALA A 148 6.80 3.81 -35.62
CA ALA A 148 6.29 2.44 -35.71
C ALA A 148 4.76 2.38 -35.92
N PHE A 149 4.03 3.33 -35.37
CA PHE A 149 2.55 3.32 -35.33
C PHE A 149 1.87 4.36 -36.22
N THR A 150 2.64 5.15 -36.97
CA THR A 150 2.12 6.09 -37.98
C THR A 150 1.97 5.41 -39.35
N CYS A 151 0.89 5.72 -40.05
CA CYS A 151 0.62 5.21 -41.39
C CYS A 151 1.67 5.74 -42.38
N ILE A 152 2.22 4.88 -43.25
CA ILE A 152 3.22 5.30 -44.25
C ILE A 152 2.60 6.30 -45.25
N VAL A 153 1.29 6.20 -45.49
CA VAL A 153 0.53 7.01 -46.44
C VAL A 153 0.04 8.31 -45.81
N CYS A 154 -0.90 8.25 -44.85
CA CYS A 154 -1.49 9.46 -44.26
C CYS A 154 -0.67 10.11 -43.14
N LYS A 155 0.42 9.47 -42.67
CA LYS A 155 1.26 9.93 -41.55
C LYS A 155 0.57 10.07 -40.19
N GLU A 156 -0.72 9.76 -40.11
CA GLU A 156 -1.49 9.72 -38.86
C GLU A 156 -1.38 8.35 -38.17
N ASN A 157 -1.90 8.27 -36.94
CA ASN A 157 -2.02 7.01 -36.20
C ASN A 157 -2.82 5.97 -36.99
N LYS A 158 -2.31 4.73 -37.02
CA LYS A 158 -2.96 3.65 -37.76
C LYS A 158 -4.27 3.23 -37.09
N ASN A 159 -5.40 3.75 -37.56
CA ASN A 159 -6.71 3.18 -37.25
C ASN A 159 -6.89 1.87 -38.03
N GLN A 160 -7.17 0.76 -37.35
CA GLN A 160 -7.14 -0.58 -37.92
C GLN A 160 -5.81 -0.86 -38.64
N PRO A 161 -4.71 -1.01 -37.87
CA PRO A 161 -3.37 -1.18 -38.43
C PRO A 161 -3.26 -2.46 -39.26
N ILE A 162 -2.68 -2.35 -40.46
CA ILE A 162 -2.40 -3.48 -41.36
C ILE A 162 -0.95 -3.92 -41.20
N PHE A 163 -0.77 -5.21 -40.92
CA PHE A 163 0.51 -5.89 -40.88
C PHE A 163 0.78 -6.58 -42.22
N ALA A 164 1.98 -6.40 -42.77
CA ALA A 164 2.44 -7.12 -43.95
C ALA A 164 3.49 -8.18 -43.59
N THR A 165 3.29 -9.42 -44.05
CA THR A 165 4.20 -10.55 -43.79
C THR A 165 5.53 -10.42 -44.52
N CYS A 166 5.55 -9.83 -45.72
CA CYS A 166 6.75 -9.68 -46.55
C CYS A 166 7.88 -8.90 -45.84
N CYS A 167 7.53 -7.80 -45.17
CA CYS A 167 8.48 -6.96 -44.42
C CYS A 167 8.31 -7.06 -42.91
N ARG A 168 7.43 -7.95 -42.43
CA ARG A 168 7.09 -8.17 -41.03
C ARG A 168 6.82 -6.88 -40.26
N SER A 169 6.00 -5.99 -40.83
CA SER A 169 5.78 -4.68 -40.20
C SER A 169 4.40 -4.08 -40.48
N LEU A 170 4.03 -3.11 -39.64
CA LEU A 170 2.80 -2.35 -39.79
C LEU A 170 2.94 -1.29 -40.89
N ILE A 171 2.25 -1.48 -42.00
CA ILE A 171 2.42 -0.66 -43.20
C ILE A 171 1.49 0.56 -43.24
N GLY A 172 0.26 0.46 -42.71
CA GLY A 172 -0.71 1.55 -42.81
C GLY A 172 -2.00 1.29 -42.03
N CYS A 173 -2.93 2.24 -42.11
CA CYS A 173 -4.32 2.03 -41.73
C CYS A 173 -5.07 1.31 -42.87
N LYS A 174 -6.15 0.60 -42.53
CA LYS A 174 -6.92 -0.18 -43.49
C LYS A 174 -7.32 0.61 -44.74
N LEU A 175 -7.89 1.81 -44.57
CA LEU A 175 -8.35 2.65 -45.68
C LEU A 175 -7.23 2.97 -46.68
N CYS A 176 -6.05 3.37 -46.19
CA CYS A 176 -4.92 3.70 -47.06
C CYS A 176 -4.38 2.47 -47.79
N VAL A 177 -4.32 1.32 -47.12
CA VAL A 177 -3.83 0.08 -47.75
C VAL A 177 -4.83 -0.45 -48.77
N ASP A 178 -6.13 -0.43 -48.47
CA ASP A 178 -7.19 -0.84 -49.40
C ASP A 178 -7.19 0.05 -50.66
N GLN A 179 -7.04 1.36 -50.50
CA GLN A 179 -6.93 2.29 -51.63
C GLN A 179 -5.66 2.06 -52.46
N TRP A 180 -4.54 1.76 -51.80
CA TRP A 180 -3.30 1.41 -52.50
C TRP A 180 -3.46 0.12 -53.31
N MET A 181 -4.03 -0.92 -52.70
CA MET A 181 -4.25 -2.22 -53.34
C MET A 181 -5.21 -2.16 -54.53
N ALA A 182 -6.05 -1.13 -54.62
CA ALA A 182 -6.88 -0.88 -55.80
C ALA A 182 -6.08 -0.48 -57.05
N THR A 183 -4.84 0.00 -56.88
CA THR A 183 -4.00 0.52 -57.98
C THR A 183 -2.65 -0.19 -58.13
N ALA A 184 -2.14 -0.82 -57.07
CA ALA A 184 -0.86 -1.49 -57.06
C ALA A 184 -0.89 -2.77 -56.22
N SER A 185 -0.23 -3.83 -56.69
CA SER A 185 -0.08 -5.10 -55.96
C SER A 185 1.16 -5.16 -55.06
N GLN A 186 1.98 -4.11 -55.06
CA GLN A 186 3.26 -4.07 -54.36
C GLN A 186 3.14 -3.57 -52.91
N CYS A 187 4.03 -4.03 -52.04
CA CYS A 187 4.09 -3.56 -50.65
C CYS A 187 4.46 -2.09 -50.53
N LEU A 188 3.68 -1.32 -49.75
CA LEU A 188 3.93 0.09 -49.42
C LEU A 188 5.30 0.36 -48.79
N LYS A 189 5.94 -0.65 -48.19
CA LYS A 189 7.21 -0.50 -47.48
C LYS A 189 8.40 -1.10 -48.23
N CYS A 190 8.34 -2.38 -48.59
CA CYS A 190 9.46 -3.08 -49.22
C CYS A 190 9.29 -3.31 -50.73
N ARG A 191 8.14 -2.94 -51.30
CA ARG A 191 7.79 -3.14 -52.72
C ARG A 191 7.75 -4.59 -53.21
N GLU A 192 7.76 -5.56 -52.30
CA GLU A 192 7.47 -6.97 -52.62
C GLU A 192 6.13 -7.08 -53.36
N GLU A 193 6.07 -7.95 -54.36
CA GLU A 193 4.85 -8.24 -55.10
C GLU A 193 3.86 -9.06 -54.25
N ASP A 194 2.62 -9.23 -54.73
CA ASP A 194 1.56 -10.00 -54.07
C ASP A 194 1.23 -9.54 -52.63
N LEU A 195 1.05 -8.25 -52.41
CA LEU A 195 0.66 -7.71 -51.11
C LEU A 195 -0.70 -8.25 -50.62
N SER A 196 -1.65 -8.48 -51.54
CA SER A 196 -3.03 -8.90 -51.20
C SER A 196 -3.12 -10.18 -50.40
N ASN A 197 -2.22 -11.15 -50.65
CA ASN A 197 -2.16 -12.43 -49.92
C ASN A 197 -1.35 -12.35 -48.63
N ASN A 198 -0.66 -11.22 -48.41
CA ASN A 198 0.38 -11.06 -47.40
C ASN A 198 0.04 -9.98 -46.36
N VAL A 199 -1.22 -9.56 -46.30
CA VAL A 199 -1.69 -8.53 -45.36
C VAL A 199 -2.74 -9.04 -44.39
N PHE A 200 -2.62 -8.60 -43.15
CA PHE A 200 -3.53 -8.93 -42.07
C PHE A 200 -3.89 -7.67 -41.29
N VAL A 201 -5.16 -7.54 -40.94
CA VAL A 201 -5.59 -6.52 -39.96
C VAL A 201 -5.13 -6.98 -38.58
N ALA A 202 -4.31 -6.17 -37.91
CA ALA A 202 -3.87 -6.43 -36.54
C ALA A 202 -4.99 -6.04 -35.55
N ALA A 203 -5.96 -6.94 -35.36
CA ALA A 203 -7.04 -6.77 -34.40
C ALA A 203 -6.50 -6.61 -32.96
N GLY A 204 -7.17 -5.81 -32.12
CA GLY A 204 -6.75 -5.52 -30.74
C GLY A 204 -5.65 -4.46 -30.63
N LEU A 205 -4.92 -4.18 -31.71
CA LEU A 205 -3.87 -3.16 -31.70
C LEU A 205 -4.45 -1.75 -31.78
N SER A 206 -5.64 -1.58 -32.37
CA SER A 206 -6.35 -0.29 -32.40
C SER A 206 -6.65 0.19 -30.97
N GLU A 207 -7.14 -0.70 -30.11
CA GLU A 207 -7.47 -0.42 -28.71
C GLU A 207 -6.21 -0.10 -27.90
N ALA A 208 -5.12 -0.86 -28.13
CA ALA A 208 -3.83 -0.56 -27.52
C ALA A 208 -3.27 0.80 -27.96
N LEU A 209 -3.45 1.18 -29.22
CA LEU A 209 -3.03 2.49 -29.74
C LEU A 209 -3.86 3.64 -29.18
N LEU A 210 -5.15 3.42 -28.95
CA LEU A 210 -6.00 4.41 -28.26
C LEU A 210 -5.53 4.63 -26.82
N ALA A 211 -5.18 3.56 -26.09
CA ALA A 211 -4.63 3.68 -24.73
C ALA A 211 -3.26 4.37 -24.69
N LEU A 212 -2.49 4.30 -25.77
CA LEU A 212 -1.20 4.95 -25.92
C LEU A 212 -1.28 6.33 -26.61
N SER A 213 -2.48 6.81 -26.94
CA SER A 213 -2.67 8.06 -27.70
C SER A 213 -2.08 9.27 -27.00
N ASP A 214 -2.09 9.31 -25.66
CA ASP A 214 -1.48 10.39 -24.86
C ASP A 214 0.05 10.44 -24.97
N ILE A 215 0.69 9.30 -25.27
CA ILE A 215 2.13 9.17 -25.47
C ILE A 215 2.51 9.41 -26.94
N ILE A 216 1.62 9.00 -27.86
CA ILE A 216 1.88 8.96 -29.30
C ILE A 216 1.39 10.23 -30.02
N LYS A 217 0.83 11.23 -29.32
CA LYS A 217 0.27 12.47 -29.90
C LYS A 217 1.07 12.93 -31.14
N VAL A 218 0.43 12.75 -32.29
CA VAL A 218 0.89 13.25 -33.58
C VAL A 218 0.42 14.69 -33.61
N GLU A 219 1.35 15.63 -33.50
CA GLU A 219 1.08 17.06 -33.73
C GLU A 219 0.78 17.33 -35.20
#